data_AF-A0A182NPY0-F1
#
_entry.id   AF-A0A182NPY0-F1
#
_cell.length_a   1.000
_cell.length_b   1.000
_cell.length_c   1.000
_cell.angle_alpha   90.00
_cell.angle_beta   90.00
_cell.angle_gamma   90.00
#
_symmetry.space_group_name_H-M   'P 1'
#
loop_
_entity.id
_entity.type
_entity.pdbx_description
1 polymer ?
#
loop_
_entity_poly.entity_id
_entity_poly.type
_entity_poly.pdbx_seq_one_letter_code
_entity_poly.pdbx_strand_id
1 'polypeptide(L)'
;HGEKTNVATYAFIDEGSSATFVDRKLIEELGVEGTLNPVCLKWTDDTTRNESESLEVNLQISSVHRGAKVYDLRNVHTLRELMLPTQTLPIQELVTLYPHMKGLPIDSYTNVVPRILIGVNNIHLGKPLRCVEGKFDEPIAAKTRLGWTVFGPCRVPAHSCKLLNDHYTSGCNRKDSARTSNG
;
A
#
# COMPACT_ATOMS: atom_id res chain seq x y z
N HIS A 1 -6.25 15.46 -2.86
CA HIS A 1 -6.56 16.87 -3.16
C HIS A 1 -7.84 17.24 -2.42
N GLY A 2 -7.82 18.33 -1.67
CA GLY A 2 -9.01 19.02 -1.16
C GLY A 2 -9.21 20.33 -1.93
N GLU A 3 -10.26 21.08 -1.62
CA GLU A 3 -10.60 22.31 -2.35
C GLU A 3 -9.51 23.38 -2.28
N LYS A 4 -8.89 23.53 -1.10
CA LYS A 4 -7.91 24.60 -0.80
C LYS A 4 -6.49 24.08 -0.57
N THR A 5 -6.31 22.77 -0.48
CA THR A 5 -5.04 22.17 -0.05
C THR A 5 -4.81 20.82 -0.73
N ASN A 6 -3.56 20.39 -0.75
CA ASN A 6 -3.16 19.05 -1.15
C ASN A 6 -2.15 18.50 -0.14
N VAL A 7 -2.17 17.19 0.06
CA VAL A 7 -1.27 16.47 0.95
C VAL A 7 -0.58 15.39 0.14
N ALA A 8 0.75 15.40 0.11
CA ALA A 8 1.54 14.32 -0.44
C ALA A 8 1.52 13.14 0.53
N THR A 9 1.16 11.96 0.05
CA THR A 9 1.06 10.74 0.85
C THR A 9 1.38 9.51 0.02
N TYR A 10 1.65 8.39 0.67
CA TYR A 10 1.79 7.10 0.03
C TYR A 10 0.43 6.38 -0.01
N ALA A 11 0.21 5.65 -1.11
CA ALA A 11 -0.94 4.79 -1.31
C ALA A 11 -0.48 3.34 -1.48
N PHE A 12 -1.25 2.41 -0.93
CA PHE A 12 -1.11 0.98 -1.12
C PHE A 12 -2.20 0.51 -2.08
N ILE A 13 -1.84 -0.33 -3.06
CA ILE A 13 -2.80 -0.87 -4.03
C ILE A 13 -3.04 -2.33 -3.65
N ASP A 14 -4.29 -2.67 -3.35
CA ASP A 14 -4.67 -3.98 -2.81
C ASP A 14 -5.89 -4.55 -3.54
N GLU A 15 -5.64 -5.52 -4.42
CA GLU A 15 -6.69 -6.24 -5.14
C GLU A 15 -7.50 -7.18 -4.23
N GLY A 16 -7.00 -7.48 -3.02
CA GLY A 16 -7.70 -8.27 -2.00
C GLY A 16 -8.71 -7.47 -1.19
N SER A 17 -8.68 -6.14 -1.24
CA SER A 17 -9.61 -5.29 -0.50
C SER A 17 -10.86 -4.96 -1.31
N SER A 18 -12.03 -5.18 -0.72
CA SER A 18 -13.33 -4.90 -1.35
C SER A 18 -13.61 -3.41 -1.58
N ALA A 19 -12.98 -2.53 -0.80
CA ALA A 19 -13.18 -1.10 -0.86
C ALA A 19 -11.87 -0.32 -0.69
N THR A 20 -11.92 0.97 -1.02
CA THR A 20 -10.83 1.91 -0.83
C THR A 20 -10.97 2.55 0.52
N PHE A 21 -9.89 2.57 1.28
CA PHE A 21 -9.83 3.08 2.64
C PHE A 21 -8.80 4.20 2.77
N VAL A 22 -9.05 5.12 3.69
CA VAL A 22 -8.18 6.27 3.95
C VAL A 22 -8.11 6.58 5.44
N ASP A 23 -6.97 7.04 5.92
CA ASP A 23 -6.86 7.54 7.28
C ASP A 23 -7.78 8.75 7.50
N ARG A 24 -8.55 8.71 8.60
CA ARG A 24 -9.43 9.80 9.00
C ARG A 24 -8.71 11.15 9.07
N LYS A 25 -7.51 11.17 9.65
CA LYS A 25 -6.67 12.37 9.76
C LYS A 25 -6.31 12.98 8.40
N LEU A 26 -6.18 12.16 7.35
CA LEU A 26 -5.87 12.67 6.01
C LEU A 26 -7.05 13.45 5.43
N ILE A 27 -8.28 13.02 5.72
CA ILE A 27 -9.48 13.72 5.29
C ILE A 27 -9.64 15.06 6.01
N GLU A 28 -9.33 15.09 7.30
CA GLU A 28 -9.32 16.31 8.12
C GLU A 28 -8.26 17.30 7.62
N GLU A 29 -7.04 16.85 7.33
CA GLU A 29 -5.97 17.67 6.74
C GLU A 29 -6.35 18.24 5.37
N LEU A 30 -7.10 17.48 4.56
CA LEU A 30 -7.58 17.92 3.25
C LEU A 30 -8.80 18.85 3.34
N GLY A 31 -9.46 18.93 4.49
CA GLY A 31 -10.70 19.68 4.68
C GLY A 31 -11.84 19.15 3.80
N VAL A 32 -11.88 17.85 3.55
CA VAL A 32 -12.92 17.22 2.72
C VAL A 32 -14.07 16.76 3.60
N GLU A 33 -15.29 17.12 3.24
CA GLU A 33 -16.50 16.66 3.91
C GLU A 33 -16.93 15.28 3.40
N GLY A 34 -17.57 14.51 4.27
CA GLY A 34 -18.09 13.19 3.98
C GLY A 34 -19.39 12.91 4.69
N THR A 35 -20.05 11.84 4.27
CA THR A 35 -21.31 11.39 4.87
C THR A 35 -21.04 10.24 5.83
N LEU A 36 -21.67 10.25 7.01
CA LEU A 36 -21.55 9.14 7.96
C LEU A 36 -22.00 7.83 7.31
N ASN A 37 -21.07 6.89 7.21
CA ASN A 37 -21.30 5.56 6.65
C ASN A 37 -20.45 4.53 7.42
N PRO A 38 -20.98 3.99 8.54
CA PRO A 38 -20.31 3.00 9.35
C PRO A 38 -19.93 1.75 8.55
N VAL A 39 -18.73 1.22 8.77
CA VAL A 39 -18.28 -0.03 8.12
C VAL A 39 -17.77 -1.04 9.15
N CYS A 40 -17.90 -2.32 8.80
CA CYS A 40 -17.32 -3.44 9.55
C CYS A 40 -16.32 -4.13 8.62
N LEU A 41 -15.03 -4.04 8.95
CA LEU A 41 -13.98 -4.74 8.22
C LEU A 41 -13.88 -6.18 8.73
N LYS A 42 -13.73 -7.13 7.82
CA LYS A 42 -13.53 -8.55 8.14
C LYS A 42 -12.22 -9.04 7.54
N TRP A 43 -11.40 -9.69 8.36
CA TRP A 43 -10.12 -10.28 7.96
C TRP A 43 -10.20 -11.80 7.82
N THR A 44 -9.10 -12.41 7.34
CA THR A 44 -9.02 -13.84 7.01
C THR A 44 -9.10 -14.78 8.22
N ASP A 45 -8.91 -14.28 9.43
CA ASP A 45 -8.99 -15.02 10.70
C ASP A 45 -10.33 -14.82 11.43
N ASP A 46 -11.38 -14.42 10.70
CA ASP A 46 -12.69 -14.02 11.23
C ASP A 46 -12.65 -12.86 12.23
N THR A 47 -11.51 -12.17 12.38
CA THR A 47 -11.47 -10.92 13.15
C THR A 47 -12.26 -9.85 12.43
N THR A 48 -13.02 -9.08 13.22
CA THR A 48 -13.81 -7.97 12.74
C THR A 48 -13.38 -6.68 13.41
N ARG A 49 -13.44 -5.59 12.65
CA ARG A 49 -13.12 -4.26 13.14
C ARG A 49 -14.25 -3.32 12.74
N ASN A 50 -14.95 -2.80 13.74
CA ASN A 50 -16.05 -1.87 13.56
C ASN A 50 -15.52 -0.43 13.53
N GLU A 51 -15.94 0.30 12.50
CA GLU A 51 -15.62 1.72 12.29
C GLU A 51 -16.92 2.50 12.24
N SER A 52 -17.51 2.71 13.42
CA SER A 52 -18.81 3.37 13.58
C SER A 52 -18.81 4.84 13.13
N GLU A 53 -17.63 5.47 13.11
CA GLU A 53 -17.43 6.86 12.70
C GLU A 53 -16.86 6.99 11.29
N SER A 54 -16.81 5.89 10.53
CA SER A 54 -16.41 5.92 9.13
C SER A 54 -17.29 6.90 8.35
N LEU A 55 -16.67 7.79 7.60
CA LEU A 55 -17.34 8.57 6.58
C LEU A 55 -17.05 7.98 5.21
N GLU A 56 -18.04 8.07 4.34
CA GLU A 56 -17.85 7.92 2.91
C GLU A 56 -17.51 9.28 2.29
N VAL A 57 -16.43 9.33 1.53
CA VAL A 57 -15.94 10.53 0.83
C VAL A 57 -15.62 10.22 -0.62
N ASN A 58 -15.70 11.25 -1.46
CA ASN A 58 -15.10 11.25 -2.79
C ASN A 58 -13.85 12.13 -2.75
N LEU A 59 -12.74 11.63 -3.28
CA LEU A 59 -11.45 12.31 -3.27
C LEU A 59 -10.92 12.46 -4.68
N GLN A 60 -9.99 13.38 -4.84
CA GLN A 60 -9.14 13.45 -6.02
C GLN A 60 -7.71 13.09 -5.65
N ILE A 61 -7.05 12.30 -6.50
CA ILE A 61 -5.67 11.83 -6.34
C ILE A 61 -4.88 12.04 -7.64
N SER A 62 -3.59 12.30 -7.52
CA SER A 62 -2.66 12.32 -8.64
C SER A 62 -1.30 11.81 -8.19
N SER A 63 -0.42 11.54 -9.15
CA SER A 63 1.01 11.44 -8.86
C SER A 63 1.55 12.81 -8.39
N VAL A 64 2.70 12.80 -7.71
CA VAL A 64 3.35 14.01 -7.15
C VAL A 64 4.08 14.87 -8.19
N HIS A 65 4.29 14.35 -9.41
CA HIS A 65 5.00 15.09 -10.45
C HIS A 65 4.14 16.23 -11.04
N ARG A 66 4.80 17.31 -11.44
CA ARG A 66 4.14 18.48 -12.05
C ARG A 66 3.38 18.07 -13.31
N GLY A 67 2.13 18.51 -13.42
CA GLY A 67 1.27 18.21 -14.57
C GLY A 67 0.69 16.79 -14.57
N ALA A 68 0.82 16.04 -13.47
CA ALA A 68 0.17 14.75 -13.32
C ALA A 68 -1.34 14.87 -13.54
N LYS A 69 -1.91 13.89 -14.24
CA LYS A 69 -3.36 13.77 -14.38
C LYS A 69 -3.99 13.52 -13.02
N VAL A 70 -5.08 14.22 -12.74
CA VAL A 70 -5.92 14.01 -11.56
C VAL A 70 -6.99 12.97 -11.87
N TYR A 71 -7.22 12.07 -10.91
CA TYR A 71 -8.19 11.00 -10.97
C TYR A 71 -9.12 11.08 -9.76
N ASP A 72 -10.37 10.64 -9.94
CA ASP A 72 -11.30 10.49 -8.83
C ASP A 72 -11.04 9.17 -8.09
N LEU A 73 -11.10 9.21 -6.77
CA LEU A 73 -11.35 8.05 -5.91
C LEU A 73 -12.78 8.18 -5.38
N ARG A 74 -13.61 7.18 -5.67
CA ARG A 74 -15.03 7.21 -5.31
C ARG A 74 -15.35 6.21 -4.21
N ASN A 75 -16.37 6.53 -3.42
CA ASN A 75 -16.86 5.67 -2.33
C ASN A 75 -15.70 5.19 -1.43
N VAL A 76 -14.91 6.16 -0.95
CA VAL A 76 -13.76 5.91 -0.08
C VAL A 76 -14.24 5.96 1.36
N HIS A 77 -13.92 4.95 2.15
CA HIS A 77 -14.27 4.92 3.57
C HIS A 77 -13.11 5.39 4.43
N THR A 78 -13.39 6.27 5.41
CA THR A 78 -12.38 6.64 6.40
C THR A 78 -12.29 5.58 7.48
N LEU A 79 -11.06 5.25 7.87
CA LEU A 79 -10.79 4.47 9.08
C LEU A 79 -10.08 5.36 10.10
N ARG A 80 -10.29 5.12 11.39
CA ARG A 80 -9.56 5.84 12.45
C ARG A 80 -8.05 5.76 12.24
N GLU A 81 -7.56 4.55 11.96
CA GLU A 81 -6.18 4.26 11.57
C GLU A 81 -6.14 3.09 10.56
N LEU A 82 -5.51 3.25 9.42
CA LEU A 82 -5.43 2.18 8.41
C LEU A 82 -4.58 0.98 8.87
N MET A 83 -3.62 1.21 9.79
CA MET A 83 -2.72 0.20 10.37
C MET A 83 -1.90 -0.59 9.34
N LEU A 84 -1.50 0.04 8.23
CA LEU A 84 -0.62 -0.62 7.25
C LEU A 84 0.80 -0.75 7.77
N PRO A 85 1.47 -1.88 7.50
CA PRO A 85 2.89 -2.03 7.78
C PRO A 85 3.75 -0.93 7.14
N THR A 86 4.79 -0.55 7.88
CA THR A 86 5.83 0.36 7.41
C THR A 86 6.60 -0.23 6.23
N GLN A 87 6.86 0.60 5.22
CA GLN A 87 7.56 0.23 3.99
C GLN A 87 8.85 1.02 3.79
N THR A 88 9.82 0.36 3.15
CA THR A 88 11.09 0.96 2.71
C THR A 88 11.45 0.39 1.35
N LEU A 89 11.80 1.25 0.40
CA LEU A 89 12.28 0.90 -0.92
C LEU A 89 13.60 1.63 -1.18
N PRO A 90 14.76 0.95 -1.07
CA PRO A 90 16.06 1.54 -1.34
C PRO A 90 16.41 1.40 -2.83
N ILE A 91 15.75 2.16 -3.71
CA ILE A 91 15.88 2.01 -5.16
C ILE A 91 17.32 2.18 -5.65
N GLN A 92 18.11 3.08 -5.03
CA GLN A 92 19.51 3.29 -5.43
C GLN A 92 20.38 2.06 -5.17
N GLU A 93 20.07 1.27 -4.15
CA GLU A 93 20.74 0.00 -3.89
C GLU A 93 20.21 -1.08 -4.84
N LEU A 94 18.88 -1.15 -5.03
CA LEU A 94 18.25 -2.14 -5.89
C LEU A 94 18.76 -2.11 -7.33
N VAL A 95 18.96 -0.92 -7.91
CA VAL A 95 19.46 -0.82 -9.31
C VAL A 95 20.88 -1.35 -9.49
N THR A 96 21.66 -1.51 -8.41
CA THR A 96 22.99 -2.14 -8.46
C THR A 96 22.91 -3.66 -8.54
N LEU A 97 21.85 -4.24 -7.97
CA LEU A 97 21.59 -5.68 -7.91
C LEU A 97 20.74 -6.14 -9.11
N TYR A 98 19.86 -5.27 -9.60
CA TYR A 98 18.83 -5.58 -10.58
C TYR A 98 18.93 -4.63 -11.80
N PRO A 99 19.69 -5.02 -12.84
CA PRO A 99 19.92 -4.16 -14.00
C PRO A 99 18.65 -3.71 -14.74
N HIS A 100 17.57 -4.51 -14.72
CA HIS A 100 16.29 -4.15 -15.34
C HIS A 100 15.59 -2.98 -14.66
N MET A 101 15.92 -2.66 -13.41
CA MET A 101 15.37 -1.51 -12.70
C MET A 101 16.09 -0.20 -13.03
N LYS A 102 17.25 -0.26 -13.71
CA LYS A 102 18.06 0.91 -14.02
C LYS A 102 17.33 1.88 -14.96
N GLY A 103 17.32 3.16 -14.61
CA GLY A 103 16.71 4.23 -15.41
C GLY A 103 15.20 4.36 -15.26
N LEU A 104 14.56 3.55 -14.40
CA LEU A 104 13.17 3.77 -14.03
C LEU A 104 13.06 5.00 -13.11
N PRO A 105 12.10 5.92 -13.33
CA PRO A 105 11.91 7.10 -12.50
C PRO A 105 11.14 6.73 -11.23
N ILE A 106 11.81 6.00 -10.34
CA ILE A 106 11.31 5.54 -9.05
C ILE A 106 12.17 6.18 -7.97
N ASP A 107 11.55 6.82 -7.00
CA ASP A 107 12.24 7.42 -5.86
C ASP A 107 12.37 6.43 -4.71
N SER A 108 13.46 6.55 -3.95
CA SER A 108 13.60 5.83 -2.68
C SER A 108 12.70 6.43 -1.62
N TYR A 109 12.28 5.56 -0.71
CA TYR A 109 11.61 5.98 0.52
C TYR A 109 11.97 5.07 1.68
N THR A 110 11.91 5.60 2.90
CA THR A 110 12.31 4.89 4.11
C THR A 110 11.29 5.07 5.21
N ASN A 111 10.89 3.95 5.81
CA ASN A 111 9.97 3.87 6.93
C ASN A 111 8.64 4.61 6.72
N VAL A 112 8.09 4.52 5.51
CA VAL A 112 6.83 5.18 5.16
C VAL A 112 5.64 4.30 5.50
N VAL A 113 4.57 4.90 5.99
CA VAL A 113 3.29 4.22 6.21
C VAL A 113 2.28 4.80 5.23
N PRO A 114 1.72 3.99 4.30
CA PRO A 114 0.67 4.48 3.42
C PRO A 114 -0.58 4.86 4.20
N ARG A 115 -1.20 5.97 3.81
CA ARG A 115 -2.42 6.51 4.45
C ARG A 115 -3.67 6.26 3.62
N ILE A 116 -3.52 5.63 2.46
CA ILE A 116 -4.59 5.26 1.54
C ILE A 116 -4.36 3.81 1.13
N LEU A 117 -5.40 2.98 1.20
CA LEU A 117 -5.45 1.66 0.58
C LEU A 117 -6.46 1.72 -0.57
N ILE A 118 -6.01 1.47 -1.79
CA ILE A 118 -6.82 1.46 -3.02
C ILE A 118 -7.29 0.03 -3.26
N GLY A 119 -8.58 -0.20 -2.99
CA GLY A 119 -9.24 -1.50 -3.20
C GLY A 119 -9.84 -1.67 -4.58
N VAL A 120 -10.54 -2.79 -4.78
CA VAL A 120 -11.13 -3.19 -6.07
C VAL A 120 -12.08 -2.16 -6.67
N ASN A 121 -12.77 -1.36 -5.85
CA ASN A 121 -13.67 -0.30 -6.34
C ASN A 121 -12.94 0.86 -7.06
N ASN A 122 -11.63 1.07 -6.81
CA ASN A 122 -10.80 2.06 -7.50
C ASN A 122 -9.56 1.45 -8.18
N ILE A 123 -9.52 0.12 -8.36
CA ILE A 123 -8.32 -0.61 -8.82
C ILE A 123 -7.88 -0.30 -10.24
N HIS A 124 -8.77 0.26 -11.05
CA HIS A 124 -8.45 0.78 -12.38
C HIS A 124 -7.29 1.79 -12.37
N LEU A 125 -6.97 2.42 -11.22
CA LEU A 125 -5.79 3.27 -11.04
C LEU A 125 -4.49 2.49 -10.81
N GLY A 126 -4.60 1.32 -10.16
CA GLY A 126 -3.49 0.42 -9.89
C GLY A 126 -3.16 -0.55 -11.03
N LYS A 127 -4.06 -0.70 -12.01
CA LYS A 127 -3.84 -1.54 -13.19
C LYS A 127 -2.47 -1.25 -13.85
N PRO A 128 -1.60 -2.27 -14.02
CA PRO A 128 -0.35 -2.10 -14.73
C PRO A 128 -0.56 -1.67 -16.18
N LEU A 129 0.13 -0.61 -16.59
CA LEU A 129 0.23 -0.09 -17.95
C LEU A 129 1.51 -0.58 -18.64
N ARG A 130 2.54 -0.90 -17.85
CA ARG A 130 3.81 -1.49 -18.28
C ARG A 130 4.42 -2.21 -17.09
N CYS A 131 4.96 -3.39 -17.32
CA CYS A 131 5.79 -4.10 -16.35
C CYS A 131 7.24 -4.15 -16.86
N VAL A 132 8.18 -4.11 -15.91
CA VAL A 132 9.60 -4.34 -16.14
C VAL A 132 10.03 -5.38 -15.11
N GLU A 133 10.40 -6.55 -15.62
CA GLU A 133 10.73 -7.73 -14.82
C GLU A 133 12.14 -8.21 -15.14
N GLY A 134 12.73 -8.90 -14.18
CA GLY A 134 14.02 -9.55 -14.31
C GLY A 134 13.86 -11.05 -14.49
N LYS A 135 14.71 -11.81 -13.81
CA LYS A 135 14.59 -13.27 -13.74
C LYS A 135 13.48 -13.67 -12.78
N PHE A 136 13.19 -14.97 -12.77
CA PHE A 136 12.39 -15.57 -11.70
C PHE A 136 12.96 -15.18 -10.33
N ASP A 137 12.08 -14.84 -9.38
CA ASP A 137 12.43 -14.49 -8.00
C ASP A 137 13.24 -13.17 -7.85
N GLU A 138 13.08 -12.26 -8.82
CA GLU A 138 13.57 -10.87 -8.78
C GLU A 138 12.40 -9.87 -8.71
N PRO A 139 12.62 -8.63 -8.24
CA PRO A 139 11.56 -7.65 -8.11
C PRO A 139 11.01 -7.21 -9.47
N ILE A 140 9.72 -6.89 -9.49
CA ILE A 140 8.99 -6.40 -10.64
C ILE A 140 8.62 -4.93 -10.40
N ALA A 141 8.92 -4.08 -11.38
CA ALA A 141 8.45 -2.70 -11.39
C ALA A 141 7.25 -2.57 -12.34
N ALA A 142 6.13 -2.06 -11.85
CA ALA A 142 4.93 -1.83 -12.65
C ALA A 142 4.58 -0.34 -12.68
N LYS A 143 4.36 0.19 -13.90
CA LYS A 143 3.84 1.53 -14.11
C LYS A 143 2.33 1.50 -14.05
N THR A 144 1.73 2.30 -13.18
CA THR A 144 0.28 2.49 -13.03
C THR A 144 -0.11 3.90 -13.46
N ARG A 145 -1.38 4.28 -13.27
CA ARG A 145 -1.83 5.65 -13.50
C ARG A 145 -1.32 6.65 -12.45
N LEU A 146 -0.94 6.16 -11.27
CA LEU A 146 -0.48 6.99 -10.15
C LEU A 146 1.05 7.07 -10.03
N GLY A 147 1.78 6.23 -10.76
CA GLY A 147 3.24 6.21 -10.74
C GLY A 147 3.78 4.81 -10.91
N TRP A 148 5.02 4.60 -10.51
CA TRP A 148 5.63 3.27 -10.47
C TRP A 148 5.45 2.64 -9.10
N THR A 149 5.17 1.34 -9.08
CA THR A 149 5.21 0.49 -7.90
C THR A 149 6.23 -0.62 -8.10
N VAL A 150 6.78 -1.13 -7.01
CA VAL A 150 7.70 -2.27 -7.00
C VAL A 150 7.08 -3.34 -6.10
N PHE A 151 7.13 -4.59 -6.55
CA PHE A 151 6.66 -5.74 -5.78
C PHE A 151 7.47 -6.99 -6.08
N GLY A 152 7.27 -8.02 -5.27
CA GLY A 152 8.07 -9.24 -5.32
C GLY A 152 9.34 -9.16 -4.47
N PRO A 153 10.09 -10.27 -4.42
CA PRO A 153 11.21 -10.46 -3.51
C PRO A 153 12.35 -9.49 -3.79
N CYS A 154 12.81 -8.81 -2.75
CA CYS A 154 13.93 -7.85 -2.82
C CYS A 154 15.09 -8.32 -1.94
N ARG A 155 16.15 -8.85 -2.57
CA ARG A 155 17.32 -9.40 -1.85
C ARG A 155 18.40 -8.34 -1.67
N VAL A 156 18.12 -7.36 -0.82
CA VAL A 156 19.12 -6.38 -0.40
C VAL A 156 19.81 -6.90 0.87
N PRO A 157 21.14 -6.89 0.98
CA PRO A 157 21.83 -7.28 2.22
C PRO A 157 21.32 -6.41 3.39
N ALA A 158 20.80 -7.06 4.43
CA ALA A 158 20.20 -6.50 5.65
C ALA A 158 18.87 -5.75 5.48
N HIS A 159 17.73 -6.44 5.69
CA HIS A 159 16.39 -5.95 6.14
C HIS A 159 15.83 -4.62 5.59
N SER A 160 16.40 -4.06 4.52
CA SER A 160 16.18 -2.67 4.12
C SER A 160 15.01 -2.52 3.16
N CYS A 161 14.67 -3.54 2.37
CA CYS A 161 13.51 -3.51 1.51
C CYS A 161 12.32 -4.20 2.19
N LYS A 162 11.23 -3.45 2.42
CA LYS A 162 9.98 -3.93 3.01
C LYS A 162 8.83 -3.36 2.21
N LEU A 163 8.11 -4.20 1.47
CA LEU A 163 7.02 -3.79 0.60
C LEU A 163 5.77 -4.57 0.98
N LEU A 164 4.60 -3.92 0.98
CA LEU A 164 3.34 -4.56 1.36
C LEU A 164 2.89 -5.65 0.39
N ASN A 165 3.30 -5.56 -0.88
CA ASN A 165 3.05 -6.58 -1.89
C ASN A 165 4.06 -7.76 -1.83
N ASP A 166 4.83 -7.86 -0.75
CA ASP A 166 5.68 -9.01 -0.45
C ASP A 166 5.16 -9.68 0.84
N HIS A 167 4.40 -10.76 0.71
CA HIS A 167 4.01 -11.56 1.86
C HIS A 167 5.24 -12.31 2.38
N TYR A 168 5.98 -11.66 3.28
CA TYR A 168 7.18 -12.23 3.87
C TYR A 168 6.82 -13.51 4.63
N THR A 169 7.14 -14.67 4.06
CA THR A 169 7.04 -15.94 4.79
C THR A 169 8.26 -16.06 5.70
N SER A 170 8.15 -15.61 6.95
CA SER A 170 9.15 -15.96 7.96
C SER A 170 8.91 -17.41 8.41
N GLY A 171 9.89 -18.30 8.26
CA GLY A 171 9.79 -19.66 8.77
C GLY A 171 9.54 -19.66 10.27
N CYS A 172 8.41 -20.20 10.72
CA CYS A 172 8.17 -20.43 12.14
C CYS A 172 9.20 -21.46 12.64
N ASN A 173 10.13 -21.05 13.50
CA ASN A 173 11.00 -21.99 14.21
C ASN A 173 10.11 -22.87 15.10
N ARG A 174 9.97 -24.16 14.75
CA ARG A 174 9.45 -25.18 15.67
C ARG A 174 10.42 -25.28 16.85
N LYS A 175 10.15 -24.55 17.93
CA LYS A 175 10.71 -24.87 19.24
C LYS A 175 9.73 -25.80 19.95
N ASP A 176 10.12 -27.07 19.96
CA ASP A 176 9.94 -28.05 21.03
C ASP A 176 8.52 -28.34 21.53
N SER A 177 7.80 -29.17 20.79
CA SER A 177 6.89 -30.15 21.40
C SER A 177 7.74 -31.28 22.00
N ALA A 178 8.35 -31.05 23.16
CA ALA A 178 9.07 -32.06 23.92
C ALA A 178 8.36 -32.35 25.25
N ARG A 179 7.74 -33.55 25.28
CA ARG A 179 7.48 -34.42 26.43
C ARG A 179 6.68 -33.86 27.62
N THR A 180 5.44 -34.35 27.72
CA THR A 180 4.99 -35.04 28.94
C THR A 180 4.18 -36.27 28.53
N SER A 181 4.82 -37.44 28.61
CA SER A 181 4.17 -38.74 28.68
C SER A 181 4.67 -39.46 29.92
N ASN A 182 3.71 -39.90 30.74
CA ASN A 182 3.74 -40.93 31.77
C ASN A 182 4.33 -40.60 33.15
N GLY A 183 3.49 -40.87 34.15
CA GLY A 183 3.74 -40.85 35.59
C GLY A 183 2.47 -40.61 36.36
#